data_AF-A0A8T5LGB1-F1
#
_entry.id   AF-A0A8T5LGB1-F1
#
_cell.length_a   1.000
_cell.length_b   1.000
_cell.length_c   1.000
_cell.angle_alpha   90.00
_cell.angle_beta   90.00
_cell.angle_gamma   90.00
#
_symmetry.space_group_name_H-M   'P 1'
#
loop_
_entity.id
_entity.type
_entity.pdbx_description
1 polymer ?
#
loop_
_entity_poly.entity_id
_entity_poly.type
_entity_poly.pdbx_seq_one_letter_code
_entity_poly.pdbx_strand_id
1 'polypeptide(L)'
;ICPNRLAASIKNWMPSKFVDGFIKFHNAFSINFNTDYCDFSQTFDQCDSNNIICKGRHKMRVCAFCYLSEVYEWLGNKNKAISEQFLQVFSLGYKKARYKFKERVIRQPITDTKVWKTDNGICDECGEYTENLRNSRGEWVCRSCRWDN
;
A
#
# COMPACT_ATOMS: atom_id res chain seq x y z
N ILE A 1 -8.97 -8.97 9.68
CA ILE A 1 -9.91 -7.87 9.33
C ILE A 1 -9.40 -7.23 8.05
N CYS A 2 -10.25 -7.09 7.02
CA CYS A 2 -9.88 -6.57 5.69
C CYS A 2 -10.19 -5.06 5.55
N PRO A 3 -9.46 -4.34 4.68
CA PRO A 3 -9.64 -2.90 4.46
C PRO A 3 -11.06 -2.49 4.09
N ASN A 4 -11.81 -3.25 3.27
CA ASN A 4 -13.19 -2.88 2.92
C ASN A 4 -14.14 -2.88 4.12
N ARG A 5 -13.96 -3.84 5.04
CA ARG A 5 -14.76 -3.87 6.28
C ARG A 5 -14.39 -2.71 7.20
N LEU A 6 -13.10 -2.37 7.30
CA LEU A 6 -12.65 -1.19 8.02
C LEU A 6 -13.21 0.09 7.40
N ALA A 7 -13.18 0.20 6.07
CA ALA A 7 -13.69 1.36 5.36
C ALA A 7 -15.16 1.64 5.69
N ALA A 8 -15.98 0.58 5.75
CA ALA A 8 -17.38 0.70 6.16
C ALA A 8 -17.51 1.21 7.60
N SER A 9 -16.75 0.65 8.55
CA SER A 9 -16.75 1.11 9.95
C SER A 9 -16.29 2.56 10.09
N ILE A 10 -15.26 2.96 9.35
CA ILE A 10 -14.70 4.32 9.38
C ILE A 10 -15.69 5.33 8.79
N LYS A 11 -16.31 4.98 7.65
CA LYS A 11 -17.34 5.81 7.01
C LYS A 11 -18.52 6.08 7.95
N ASN A 12 -18.95 5.06 8.70
CA ASN A 12 -20.06 5.19 9.64
C ASN A 12 -19.69 6.01 10.88
N TRP A 13 -18.43 5.99 11.29
CA TRP A 13 -17.94 6.74 12.44
C TRP A 13 -17.68 8.22 12.13
N MET A 14 -17.23 8.55 10.92
CA MET A 14 -16.71 9.89 10.63
C MET A 14 -17.82 10.95 10.42
N PRO A 15 -17.53 12.24 10.67
CA PRO A 15 -18.46 13.32 10.36
C PRO A 15 -18.81 13.39 8.88
N SER A 16 -20.08 13.67 8.57
CA SER A 16 -20.62 13.69 7.19
C SER A 16 -19.79 14.51 6.21
N LYS A 17 -19.26 15.66 6.64
CA LYS A 17 -18.41 16.55 5.84
C LYS A 17 -17.13 15.90 5.27
N PHE A 18 -16.69 14.77 5.82
CA PHE A 18 -15.50 14.05 5.36
C PHE A 18 -15.83 12.80 4.52
N VAL A 19 -17.10 12.38 4.47
CA VAL A 19 -17.49 11.09 3.87
C VAL A 19 -17.16 11.03 2.38
N ASP A 20 -17.49 12.06 1.60
CA ASP A 20 -17.23 12.06 0.15
C ASP A 20 -15.73 12.04 -0.16
N GLY A 21 -14.94 12.79 0.63
CA GLY A 21 -13.48 12.78 0.52
C GLY A 21 -12.90 11.42 0.87
N PHE A 22 -13.46 10.76 1.89
CA PHE A 22 -13.05 9.44 2.32
C PHE A 22 -13.35 8.38 1.28
N ILE A 23 -14.53 8.43 0.63
CA ILE A 23 -14.89 7.53 -0.46
C ILE A 23 -13.88 7.64 -1.61
N LYS A 24 -13.51 8.88 -2.00
CA LYS A 24 -12.50 9.11 -3.04
C LYS A 24 -11.13 8.55 -2.64
N PHE A 25 -10.70 8.79 -1.40
CA PHE A 25 -9.47 8.21 -0.86
C PHE A 25 -9.49 6.67 -0.90
N HIS A 26 -10.56 6.05 -0.39
CA HIS A 26 -10.67 4.59 -0.32
C HIS A 26 -10.69 3.95 -1.71
N ASN A 27 -11.33 4.60 -2.67
CA ASN A 27 -11.34 4.14 -4.07
C ASN A 27 -9.94 4.22 -4.69
N ALA A 28 -9.20 5.31 -4.47
CA ALA A 28 -7.81 5.44 -4.92
C ALA A 28 -6.90 4.38 -4.27
N PHE A 29 -7.08 4.15 -2.97
CA PHE A 29 -6.38 3.09 -2.26
C PHE A 29 -6.70 1.70 -2.83
N SER A 30 -7.97 1.40 -3.09
CA SER A 30 -8.45 0.09 -3.58
C SER A 30 -8.05 -0.23 -5.01
N ILE A 31 -7.59 0.75 -5.79
CA ILE A 31 -6.97 0.53 -7.10
C ILE A 31 -5.61 -0.15 -6.93
N ASN A 32 -4.85 0.24 -5.91
CA ASN A 32 -3.47 -0.19 -5.69
C ASN A 32 -3.38 -1.45 -4.81
N PHE A 33 -4.35 -1.67 -3.91
CA PHE A 33 -4.31 -2.77 -2.94
C PHE A 33 -5.53 -3.69 -3.01
N ASN A 34 -5.31 -4.96 -2.66
CA ASN A 34 -6.38 -5.92 -2.47
C ASN A 34 -7.07 -5.64 -1.13
N THR A 35 -8.27 -5.06 -1.21
CA THR A 35 -9.03 -4.61 -0.03
C THR A 35 -10.05 -5.63 0.47
N ASP A 36 -10.25 -6.72 -0.26
CA ASP A 36 -11.17 -7.82 0.08
C ASP A 36 -10.49 -8.97 0.83
N TYR A 37 -9.16 -9.08 0.73
CA TYR A 37 -8.43 -10.15 1.37
C TYR A 37 -8.22 -9.88 2.87
N CYS A 38 -8.74 -10.77 3.72
CA CYS A 38 -8.76 -10.59 5.19
C CYS A 38 -7.72 -11.46 5.93
N ASP A 39 -7.04 -12.36 5.21
CA ASP A 39 -6.01 -13.27 5.74
C ASP A 39 -4.62 -12.66 5.54
N PHE A 40 -3.81 -12.64 6.60
CA PHE A 40 -2.44 -12.14 6.58
C PHE A 40 -1.42 -13.28 6.71
N SER A 41 -1.90 -14.52 6.87
CA SER A 41 -1.08 -15.72 6.84
C SER A 41 -0.71 -16.07 5.40
N GLN A 42 0.50 -16.58 5.23
CA GLN A 42 1.24 -16.62 3.98
C GLN A 42 0.53 -17.41 2.88
N THR A 43 0.50 -16.83 1.68
CA THR A 43 0.75 -17.55 0.43
C THR A 43 1.40 -16.57 -0.53
N PHE A 44 2.71 -16.74 -0.74
CA PHE A 44 3.32 -16.31 -2.00
C PHE A 44 2.56 -17.05 -3.10
N ASP A 45 1.92 -16.32 -4.01
CA ASP A 45 1.27 -16.95 -5.16
C ASP A 45 2.33 -17.77 -5.93
N GLN A 46 1.92 -18.94 -6.40
CA GLN A 46 2.75 -19.88 -7.15
C GLN A 46 3.37 -19.17 -8.36
N CYS A 47 4.68 -18.92 -8.30
CA CYS A 47 5.46 -18.72 -9.51
C CYS A 47 5.35 -20.00 -10.34
N ASP A 48 5.05 -19.88 -11.64
CA ASP A 48 5.17 -21.01 -12.56
C ASP A 48 6.63 -21.49 -12.46
N SER A 49 6.84 -22.73 -11.99
CA SER A 49 8.14 -23.23 -11.55
C SER A 49 9.18 -23.29 -12.67
N ASN A 50 8.78 -23.01 -13.90
CA ASN A 50 9.62 -23.07 -15.09
C ASN A 50 9.91 -21.69 -15.72
N ASN A 51 9.33 -20.60 -15.21
CA ASN A 51 9.69 -19.22 -15.59
C ASN A 51 9.37 -18.26 -14.44
N ILE A 52 10.39 -17.68 -13.81
CA ILE A 52 10.29 -16.67 -12.74
C ILE A 52 9.83 -15.32 -13.36
N ILE A 53 8.72 -15.34 -14.08
CA ILE A 53 8.08 -14.15 -14.61
C ILE A 53 6.65 -14.19 -14.11
N CYS A 54 6.39 -13.47 -13.03
CA CYS A 54 5.06 -13.28 -12.48
C CYS A 54 4.22 -12.45 -13.46
N LYS A 55 3.55 -13.12 -14.40
CA LYS A 55 2.60 -12.48 -15.32
C LYS A 55 1.27 -12.21 -14.62
N GLY A 56 1.26 -11.25 -13.71
CA GLY A 56 0.02 -10.89 -13.03
C GLY A 56 0.07 -9.48 -12.44
N ARG A 57 -0.92 -8.65 -12.82
CA ARG A 57 -1.21 -7.39 -12.14
C ARG A 57 -1.90 -7.71 -10.81
N HIS A 58 -1.15 -8.14 -9.81
CA HIS A 58 -1.72 -8.42 -8.50
C HIS A 58 -1.80 -7.11 -7.71
N LYS A 59 -3.01 -6.73 -7.29
CA LYS A 59 -3.16 -5.66 -6.31
C LYS A 59 -2.40 -6.08 -5.05
N MET A 60 -1.54 -5.20 -4.55
CA MET A 60 -0.71 -5.51 -3.39
C MET A 60 -1.60 -5.84 -2.18
N ARG A 61 -1.29 -6.90 -1.43
CA ARG A 61 -1.98 -7.15 -0.16
C ARG A 61 -1.54 -6.07 0.83
N VAL A 62 -2.47 -5.56 1.65
CA VAL A 62 -2.17 -4.49 2.60
C VAL A 62 -2.67 -4.84 3.99
N CYS A 63 -1.81 -4.62 4.98
CA CYS A 63 -2.16 -4.94 6.35
C CYS A 63 -3.27 -4.02 6.88
N ALA A 64 -4.12 -4.53 7.77
CA ALA A 64 -5.19 -3.74 8.39
C ALA A 64 -4.64 -2.47 9.07
N PHE A 65 -3.50 -2.62 9.76
CA PHE A 65 -2.79 -1.51 10.41
C PHE A 65 -2.29 -0.46 9.39
N CYS A 66 -1.78 -0.92 8.25
CA CYS A 66 -1.25 -0.08 7.18
C CYS A 66 -2.37 0.78 6.58
N TYR A 67 -3.54 0.17 6.34
CA TYR A 67 -4.73 0.90 5.89
C TYR A 67 -5.19 1.96 6.91
N LEU A 68 -5.26 1.62 8.21
CA LEU A 68 -5.61 2.60 9.24
C LEU A 68 -4.58 3.73 9.34
N SER A 69 -3.30 3.44 9.13
CA SER A 69 -2.24 4.45 9.08
C SER A 69 -2.45 5.43 7.91
N GLU A 70 -2.78 4.93 6.71
CA GLU A 70 -3.08 5.77 5.54
C GLU A 70 -4.32 6.63 5.77
N VAL A 71 -5.36 6.08 6.42
CA VAL A 71 -6.55 6.85 6.80
C VAL A 71 -6.21 7.95 7.81
N TYR A 72 -5.39 7.64 8.81
CA TYR A 72 -4.94 8.61 9.80
C TYR A 72 -4.19 9.78 9.17
N GLU A 73 -3.22 9.50 8.29
CA GLU A 73 -2.45 10.52 7.56
C GLU A 73 -3.36 11.35 6.63
N TRP A 74 -4.28 10.69 5.92
CA TRP A 74 -5.27 11.38 5.08
C TRP A 74 -6.15 12.33 5.90
N LEU A 75 -6.67 11.88 7.05
CA LEU A 75 -7.45 12.72 7.96
C LEU A 75 -6.60 13.87 8.50
N GLY A 76 -5.33 13.62 8.87
CA GLY A 76 -4.41 14.62 9.40
C GLY A 76 -4.20 15.79 8.44
N ASN A 77 -4.11 15.51 7.14
CA ASN A 77 -4.02 16.51 6.08
C ASN A 77 -5.31 17.32 5.87
N LYS A 78 -6.45 16.86 6.39
CA LYS A 78 -7.74 17.58 6.30
C LYS A 78 -8.07 18.33 7.59
N ASN A 79 -7.88 17.68 8.73
CA ASN A 79 -8.16 18.21 10.04
C ASN A 79 -7.41 17.39 11.11
N LYS A 80 -6.47 18.02 11.81
CA LYS A 80 -5.67 17.33 12.84
C LYS A 80 -6.49 16.80 14.01
N ALA A 81 -7.55 17.51 14.42
CA ALA A 81 -8.36 17.08 15.56
C ALA A 81 -9.15 15.80 15.25
N ILE A 82 -9.67 15.64 14.03
CA ILE A 82 -10.39 14.42 13.66
C ILE A 82 -9.45 13.21 13.49
N SER A 83 -8.20 13.42 13.05
CA SER A 83 -7.21 12.34 12.97
C SER A 83 -6.78 11.84 14.35
N GLU A 84 -6.68 12.73 15.34
CA GLU A 84 -6.43 12.36 16.73
C GLU A 84 -7.60 11.57 17.33
N GLN A 85 -8.85 11.99 17.07
CA GLN A 85 -10.05 11.24 17.49
C GLN A 85 -10.09 9.85 16.83
N PHE A 86 -9.69 9.75 15.56
CA PHE A 86 -9.62 8.48 14.83
C PHE A 86 -8.71 7.47 15.53
N LEU A 87 -7.52 7.89 15.99
CA LEU A 87 -6.60 7.02 16.72
C LEU A 87 -7.18 6.52 18.05
N GLN A 88 -8.04 7.31 18.71
CA GLN A 88 -8.67 6.88 19.96
C GLN A 88 -9.65 5.73 19.72
N VAL A 89 -10.37 5.76 18.60
CA VAL A 89 -11.45 4.82 18.27
C VAL A 89 -10.92 3.57 17.56
N PHE A 90 -10.01 3.72 16.60
CA PHE A 90 -9.47 2.62 15.78
C PHE A 90 -8.10 2.14 16.27
N SER A 91 -7.80 2.26 17.57
CA SER A 91 -6.52 1.86 18.16
C SER A 91 -6.32 0.33 18.14
N LEU A 92 -5.89 -0.22 17.01
CA LEU A 92 -5.36 -1.58 16.93
C LEU A 92 -3.96 -1.64 17.59
N GLY A 93 -3.88 -1.48 18.91
CA GLY A 93 -2.63 -1.62 19.68
C GLY A 93 -1.71 -0.39 19.73
N TYR A 94 -2.12 0.74 19.12
CA TYR A 94 -1.37 2.02 19.11
C TYR A 94 -0.92 2.50 20.51
N LYS A 95 -1.67 2.19 21.58
CA LYS A 95 -1.31 2.62 22.94
C LYS A 95 -0.14 1.81 23.55
N LYS A 96 0.06 0.55 23.16
CA LYS A 96 1.15 -0.30 23.71
C LYS A 96 2.41 -0.24 22.88
N ALA A 97 2.28 0.01 21.58
CA ALA A 97 3.41 0.26 20.73
C ALA A 97 3.56 1.77 20.57
N ARG A 98 4.37 2.41 21.44
CA ARG A 98 5.08 3.65 21.08
C ARG A 98 6.05 3.32 19.93
N TYR A 99 5.55 2.82 18.81
CA TYR A 99 6.24 3.00 17.55
C TYR A 99 6.31 4.51 17.41
N LYS A 100 7.50 5.01 17.77
CA LYS A 100 8.04 6.22 17.21
C LYS A 100 7.93 6.01 15.70
N PHE A 101 6.76 6.30 15.12
CA PHE A 101 6.66 6.80 13.77
C PHE A 101 7.52 8.05 13.84
N LYS A 102 8.84 7.85 13.68
CA LYS A 102 9.78 8.95 13.54
C LYS A 102 9.16 9.75 12.41
N GLU A 103 8.89 11.01 12.67
CA GLU A 103 8.37 12.06 11.79
C GLU A 103 9.16 12.24 10.47
N ARG A 104 9.96 11.25 10.05
CA ARG A 104 10.95 11.38 8.98
C ARG A 104 10.50 10.86 7.63
N VAL A 105 9.26 10.43 7.47
CA VAL A 105 8.74 10.21 6.12
C VAL A 105 7.35 10.82 6.03
N ILE A 106 7.29 12.10 5.67
CA ILE A 106 6.08 12.71 5.12
C ILE A 106 5.82 12.01 3.78
N ARG A 107 5.20 10.83 3.82
CA ARG A 107 4.62 10.20 2.64
C ARG A 107 3.24 10.83 2.49
N GLN A 108 3.00 11.46 1.35
CA GLN A 108 1.64 11.88 1.02
C GLN A 108 0.75 10.63 0.96
N PRO A 109 -0.48 10.68 1.49
CA PRO A 109 -1.42 9.57 1.39
C PRO A 109 -1.61 9.18 -0.07
N ILE A 110 -1.88 7.90 -0.31
CA ILE A 110 -2.13 7.41 -1.67
C ILE A 110 -3.46 7.99 -2.18
N THR A 111 -3.38 9.10 -2.91
CA THR A 111 -4.52 9.78 -3.53
C THR A 111 -4.48 9.72 -5.06
N ASP A 112 -3.36 9.28 -5.63
CA ASP A 112 -3.22 9.14 -7.08
C ASP A 112 -3.79 7.80 -7.56
N THR A 113 -4.49 7.83 -8.69
CA THR A 113 -5.01 6.65 -9.39
C THR A 113 -4.01 6.09 -10.40
N LYS A 114 -2.86 6.77 -10.60
CA LYS A 114 -1.77 6.28 -11.43
C LYS A 114 -1.19 5.01 -10.84
N VAL A 115 -1.52 3.89 -11.48
CA VAL A 115 -0.89 2.60 -11.24
C VAL A 115 0.51 2.64 -11.84
N TRP A 116 1.53 2.60 -10.98
CA TRP A 116 2.91 2.46 -11.42
C TRP A 116 3.13 1.01 -11.86
N LYS A 117 3.29 0.80 -13.17
CA LYS A 117 3.77 -0.49 -13.68
C LYS A 117 5.23 -0.62 -13.26
N THR A 118 5.44 -1.50 -12.29
CA THR A 118 6.76 -1.91 -11.86
C THR A 118 6.82 -3.41 -12.08
N ASP A 119 7.74 -3.84 -12.93
CA ASP A 119 8.06 -5.25 -13.06
C ASP A 119 9.13 -5.51 -11.99
N ASN A 120 8.83 -6.43 -11.06
CA ASN A 120 9.73 -6.82 -9.99
C ASN A 120 10.20 -8.25 -10.20
N GLY A 121 11.43 -8.52 -9.78
CA GLY A 121 12.05 -9.82 -10.02
C GLY A 121 13.55 -9.76 -9.87
N ILE A 122 14.21 -10.81 -10.34
CA ILE A 122 15.66 -10.92 -10.36
C ILE A 122 16.19 -10.22 -11.61
N CYS A 123 17.20 -9.36 -11.46
CA CYS A 123 17.92 -8.76 -12.57
C CYS A 123 18.72 -9.83 -13.31
N ASP A 124 18.55 -9.93 -14.63
CA ASP A 124 19.28 -10.90 -15.45
C ASP A 124 20.80 -10.63 -15.47
N GLU A 125 21.24 -9.40 -15.17
CA GLU A 125 22.66 -9.00 -15.21
C GLU A 125 23.37 -9.14 -13.85
N CYS A 126 22.80 -8.63 -12.76
CA CYS A 126 23.43 -8.69 -11.44
C CYS A 126 22.90 -9.79 -10.52
N GLY A 127 21.82 -10.48 -10.90
CA GLY A 127 21.20 -11.50 -10.06
C GLY A 127 20.52 -10.96 -8.78
N GLU A 128 20.50 -9.65 -8.57
CA GLU A 128 19.84 -9.05 -7.41
C GLU A 128 18.33 -8.89 -7.65
N TYR A 129 17.54 -9.09 -6.59
CA TYR A 129 16.12 -8.76 -6.61
C TYR A 129 15.93 -7.24 -6.64
N THR A 130 15.08 -6.76 -7.54
CA THR A 130 14.71 -5.35 -7.62
C THR A 130 13.23 -5.19 -7.91
N GLU A 131 12.66 -4.08 -7.43
CA GLU A 131 11.30 -3.66 -7.72
C GLU A 131 11.22 -2.78 -8.99
N ASN A 132 12.35 -2.61 -9.69
CA ASN A 132 12.48 -1.68 -10.81
C ASN A 132 13.14 -2.34 -12.03
N LEU A 133 12.65 -3.51 -12.46
CA LEU A 133 13.11 -4.12 -13.71
C LEU A 133 12.56 -3.35 -14.92
N ARG A 134 13.36 -3.31 -15.97
CA ARG A 134 12.96 -2.83 -17.30
C ARG A 134 13.42 -3.82 -18.36
N ASN A 135 12.55 -4.08 -19.33
CA ASN A 135 12.94 -4.87 -20.48
C ASN A 135 13.88 -4.08 -21.39
N SER A 136 15.05 -4.65 -21.69
CA SER A 136 16.09 -4.11 -22.55
C SER A 136 16.56 -5.22 -23.49
N ARG A 137 16.22 -5.12 -24.78
CA ARG A 137 16.66 -6.09 -25.80
C ARG A 137 16.32 -7.56 -25.48
N GLY A 138 15.24 -7.81 -24.75
CA GLY A 138 14.81 -9.15 -24.35
C GLY A 138 15.23 -9.57 -22.93
N GLU A 139 16.11 -8.80 -22.29
CA GLU A 139 16.58 -9.05 -20.91
C GLU A 139 15.89 -8.11 -19.91
N TRP A 140 15.64 -8.59 -18.70
CA TRP A 140 15.08 -7.83 -17.60
C TRP A 140 16.19 -7.33 -16.68
N VAL A 141 16.52 -6.05 -16.82
CA VAL A 141 17.66 -5.44 -16.12
C VAL A 141 17.20 -4.39 -15.10
N CYS A 142 17.89 -4.34 -13.96
CA CYS A 142 17.66 -3.35 -12.94
C CYS A 142 18.16 -1.97 -13.37
N ARG A 143 17.67 -0.92 -12.71
CA ARG A 143 18.10 0.45 -13.01
C ARG A 143 19.59 0.68 -12.81
N SER A 144 20.20 0.02 -11.82
CA SER A 144 21.62 0.17 -11.50
C SER A 144 22.51 -0.38 -12.62
N CYS A 145 22.23 -1.59 -13.11
CA CYS A 145 22.96 -2.21 -14.22
C CYS A 145 22.86 -1.40 -15.53
N ARG A 146 21.73 -0.74 -15.75
CA ARG A 146 21.55 0.11 -16.94
C ARG A 146 22.22 1.49 -16.85
N TRP A 147 22.79 1.86 -15.69
CA TRP A 147 23.39 3.19 -15.45
C TRP A 147 24.92 3.19 -15.50
N ASP A 148 25.56 2.04 -15.74
CA ASP A 148 27.02 1.91 -15.90
C ASP A 148 27.47 1.84 -17.37
N ASN A 149 26.73 2.47 -18.31
CA ASN A 149 27.20 2.76 -19.67
C ASN A 149 26.84 4.18 -20.12
#